data_AF-A8X6E4-F1
#
_entry.id   AF-A8X6E4-F1
#
_cell.length_a   1.000
_cell.length_b   1.000
_cell.length_c   1.000
_cell.angle_alpha   90.00
_cell.angle_beta   90.00
_cell.angle_gamma   90.00
#
_symmetry.space_group_name_H-M   'P 1'
#
loop_
_entity.id
_entity.type
_entity.pdbx_description
1 polymer ?
#
loop_
_entity_poly.entity_id
_entity_poly.type
_entity_poly.pdbx_seq_one_letter_code
_entity_poly.pdbx_strand_id
1 'polypeptide(L)'
;MNQFGNAEKAEEFHESGDFYFESTNVYHEIIVQLKKEKEQAVKIPDYFVHSAGTGGTISSVGRYIARYGAPTKVILSDSQYSLFYDYVIGHKFTNQSGAGIWTPPGIAGIGYGYDIEPVLYGQTTSLTRNVIHEAMRMPDIASVAAMRILDEKGYNVGPSTSLNFLVSLYKAYQKKAKQSPIKHRLTIVTLACDPGDFYRSTYLKNEWVEKSFKKFGGVEGMECWKKLIQESIDTGSDFVSKGLTMCPGSYKV
;
A
#
# COMPACT_ATOMS: atom_id res chain seq x y z
N MET A 1 16.58 -19.17 -4.11
CA MET A 1 15.60 -19.12 -3.00
C MET A 1 14.25 -18.81 -3.63
N ASN A 2 13.25 -19.71 -3.53
CA ASN A 2 11.93 -19.45 -4.11
C ASN A 2 11.20 -18.42 -3.24
N GLN A 3 11.23 -17.15 -3.65
CA GLN A 3 10.61 -16.05 -2.91
C GLN A 3 9.09 -16.20 -2.77
N PHE A 4 8.44 -16.98 -3.65
CA PHE A 4 7.00 -17.16 -3.67
C PHE A 4 6.54 -18.28 -2.73
N GLY A 5 7.17 -19.45 -2.83
CA GLY A 5 6.80 -20.65 -2.08
C GLY A 5 7.28 -20.68 -0.62
N ASN A 6 8.34 -19.94 -0.29
CA ASN A 6 8.92 -20.00 1.06
C ASN A 6 8.35 -18.95 2.03
N ALA A 7 7.63 -17.95 1.54
CA ALA A 7 7.02 -16.92 2.38
C ALA A 7 6.00 -17.49 3.38
N GLU A 8 5.33 -18.61 3.04
CA GLU A 8 4.48 -19.36 3.95
C GLU A 8 5.24 -19.89 5.18
N LYS A 9 6.55 -20.08 5.08
CA LYS A 9 7.34 -20.62 6.19
C LYS A 9 8.05 -19.55 7.00
N ALA A 10 7.87 -18.27 6.64
CA ALA A 10 8.55 -17.14 7.28
C ALA A 10 8.33 -17.11 8.82
N GLU A 11 7.13 -17.48 9.29
CA GLU A 11 6.80 -17.57 10.73
C GLU A 11 6.87 -18.99 11.31
N GLU A 12 7.24 -20.00 10.50
CA GLU A 12 7.33 -21.40 10.94
C GLU A 12 8.74 -21.77 11.39
N PHE A 13 9.77 -21.13 10.83
CA PHE A 13 11.16 -21.29 11.25
C PHE A 13 11.56 -20.35 12.40
N HIS A 14 10.69 -19.40 12.74
CA HIS A 14 10.87 -18.48 13.85
C HIS A 14 9.57 -18.46 14.65
N GLU A 15 9.46 -19.34 15.64
CA GLU A 15 8.37 -19.22 16.60
C GLU A 15 8.49 -17.91 17.36
N SER A 16 7.38 -17.22 17.51
CA SER A 16 7.07 -16.68 18.81
C SER A 16 5.60 -16.98 19.15
N GLY A 17 5.31 -17.24 20.41
CA GLY A 17 4.10 -16.73 21.05
C GLY A 17 4.53 -15.50 21.83
N ASP A 18 3.66 -14.89 22.63
CA ASP A 18 4.06 -13.84 23.58
C ASP A 18 5.43 -14.21 24.21
N PHE A 19 6.45 -13.33 24.28
CA PHE A 19 7.66 -13.41 25.16
C PHE A 19 9.07 -13.45 24.50
N TYR A 20 10.02 -12.90 25.27
CA TYR A 20 11.48 -13.14 25.42
C TYR A 20 12.45 -13.36 24.24
N PHE A 21 12.05 -13.77 23.04
CA PHE A 21 12.99 -14.02 21.94
C PHE A 21 12.74 -13.13 20.72
N GLU A 22 13.83 -12.57 20.19
CA GLU A 22 13.87 -11.71 19.02
C GLU A 22 13.32 -12.45 17.78
N SER A 23 12.30 -11.88 17.15
CA SER A 23 11.84 -12.28 15.81
C SER A 23 12.45 -11.37 14.76
N THR A 24 12.82 -11.94 13.60
CA THR A 24 13.25 -11.21 12.41
C THR A 24 12.07 -10.58 11.64
N ASN A 25 10.85 -10.69 12.15
CA ASN A 25 9.66 -10.12 11.52
C ASN A 25 9.64 -8.59 11.67
N VAL A 26 9.38 -7.88 10.57
CA VAL A 26 9.32 -6.41 10.55
C VAL A 26 8.28 -5.83 11.51
N TYR A 27 7.17 -6.52 11.76
CA TYR A 27 6.16 -6.08 12.72
C TYR A 27 6.69 -6.12 14.16
N HIS A 28 7.51 -7.11 14.51
CA HIS A 28 8.18 -7.14 15.80
C HIS A 28 9.07 -5.91 15.99
N GLU A 29 9.87 -5.57 14.98
CA GLU A 29 10.72 -4.37 14.99
C GLU A 29 9.91 -3.08 15.11
N ILE A 30 8.78 -2.97 14.41
CA ILE A 30 7.85 -1.84 14.54
C ILE A 30 7.41 -1.67 15.99
N ILE A 31 6.99 -2.74 16.66
CA ILE A 31 6.55 -2.70 18.06
C ILE A 31 7.71 -2.32 18.99
N VAL A 32 8.92 -2.85 18.77
CA VAL A 32 10.12 -2.50 19.55
C VAL A 32 10.42 -1.02 19.43
N GLN A 33 10.37 -0.46 18.22
CA GLN A 33 10.62 0.97 17.97
C GLN A 33 9.54 1.85 18.63
N LEU A 34 8.25 1.53 18.46
CA LEU A 34 7.16 2.29 19.09
C LEU A 34 7.22 2.25 20.62
N LYS A 35 7.64 1.12 21.21
CA LYS A 35 7.85 1.00 22.67
C LYS A 35 9.02 1.85 23.17
N LYS A 36 10.10 1.95 22.40
CA LYS A 36 11.28 2.78 22.73
C LYS A 36 10.99 4.28 22.63
N GLU A 37 10.14 4.70 21.69
CA GLU A 37 9.79 6.11 21.49
C GLU A 37 8.95 6.65 22.66
N LYS A 38 9.48 7.58 23.46
CA LYS A 38 8.81 8.05 24.69
C LYS A 38 7.56 8.88 24.38
N GLU A 39 7.58 9.65 23.30
CA GLU A 39 6.49 10.56 22.94
C GLU A 39 5.29 9.83 22.30
N GLN A 40 5.52 8.62 21.80
CA GLN A 40 4.49 7.82 21.16
C GLN A 40 3.59 7.16 22.20
N ALA A 41 2.39 7.68 22.42
CA ALA A 41 1.43 7.12 23.37
C ALA A 41 0.92 5.72 22.97
N VAL A 42 0.68 5.51 21.68
CA VAL A 42 0.13 4.26 21.14
C VAL A 42 1.26 3.31 20.74
N LYS A 43 1.49 2.27 21.54
CA LYS A 43 2.63 1.34 21.38
C LYS A 43 2.38 0.21 20.39
N ILE A 44 1.13 -0.01 20.03
CA ILE A 44 0.70 -0.99 19.03
C ILE A 44 -0.12 -0.22 18.00
N PRO A 45 0.27 -0.22 16.71
CA PRO A 45 -0.39 0.59 15.71
C PRO A 45 -1.83 0.11 15.47
N ASP A 46 -2.74 1.01 15.16
CA ASP A 46 -4.12 0.63 14.82
C ASP A 46 -4.18 -0.04 13.45
N TYR A 47 -3.35 0.43 12.51
CA TYR A 47 -3.28 -0.07 11.14
C TYR A 47 -1.84 -0.27 10.67
N PHE A 48 -1.63 -1.35 9.93
CA PHE A 48 -0.47 -1.55 9.08
C PHE A 48 -0.91 -1.48 7.62
N VAL A 49 -0.40 -0.52 6.86
CA VAL A 49 -0.72 -0.30 5.44
C VAL A 49 0.49 -0.68 4.61
N HIS A 50 0.31 -1.58 3.65
CA HIS A 50 1.37 -1.94 2.73
C HIS A 50 0.79 -2.46 1.41
N SER A 51 1.54 -2.29 0.33
CA SER A 51 1.18 -2.76 -1.00
C SER A 51 1.75 -4.16 -1.25
N ALA A 52 1.32 -4.83 -2.31
CA ALA A 52 1.83 -6.16 -2.64
C ALA A 52 2.42 -6.18 -4.05
N GLY A 53 3.68 -6.60 -4.18
CA GLY A 53 4.25 -7.12 -5.43
C GLY A 53 4.20 -8.64 -5.40
N THR A 54 5.16 -9.28 -4.71
CA THR A 54 5.02 -10.71 -4.36
C THR A 54 3.99 -10.94 -3.26
N GLY A 55 3.78 -9.96 -2.38
CA GLY A 55 2.90 -10.09 -1.21
C GLY A 55 3.55 -10.70 0.03
N GLY A 56 4.85 -11.00 -0.01
CA GLY A 56 5.57 -11.61 1.12
C GLY A 56 5.54 -10.76 2.41
N THR A 57 5.89 -9.47 2.31
CA THR A 57 5.96 -8.56 3.46
C THR A 57 4.61 -8.42 4.18
N ILE A 58 3.57 -8.04 3.45
CA ILE A 58 2.24 -7.82 4.05
C ILE A 58 1.66 -9.13 4.63
N SER A 59 1.97 -10.28 4.03
CA SER A 59 1.54 -11.59 4.51
C SER A 59 2.29 -12.02 5.76
N SER A 60 3.61 -11.81 5.82
CA SER A 60 4.41 -12.09 7.01
C SER A 60 3.97 -11.22 8.19
N VAL A 61 3.71 -9.92 7.97
CA VAL A 61 3.15 -9.04 9.01
C VAL A 61 1.77 -9.51 9.45
N GLY A 62 0.87 -9.83 8.51
CA GLY A 62 -0.47 -10.30 8.86
C GLY A 62 -0.46 -11.64 9.60
N ARG A 63 0.44 -12.56 9.24
CA ARG A 63 0.61 -13.84 9.94
C ARG A 63 1.15 -13.64 11.34
N TYR A 64 2.12 -12.75 11.52
CA TYR A 64 2.57 -12.37 12.85
C TYR A 64 1.39 -11.85 13.66
N ILE A 65 0.69 -10.82 13.19
CA ILE A 65 -0.48 -10.25 13.86
C ILE A 65 -1.51 -11.34 14.26
N ALA A 66 -1.83 -12.26 13.35
CA ALA A 66 -2.76 -13.35 13.62
C ALA A 66 -2.22 -14.35 14.66
N ARG A 67 -0.94 -14.71 14.59
CA ARG A 67 -0.28 -15.66 15.49
C ARG A 67 -0.25 -15.18 16.95
N TYR A 68 0.00 -13.89 17.18
CA TYR A 68 0.06 -13.30 18.53
C TYR A 68 -1.21 -12.57 18.96
N GLY A 69 -2.26 -12.59 18.14
CA GLY A 69 -3.50 -11.87 18.44
C GLY A 69 -3.30 -10.36 18.62
N ALA A 70 -2.36 -9.74 17.89
CA ALA A 70 -2.14 -8.29 17.97
C ALA A 70 -3.37 -7.53 17.42
N PRO A 71 -3.79 -6.42 18.04
CA PRO A 71 -5.02 -5.71 17.63
C PRO A 71 -4.88 -4.90 16.33
N THR A 72 -3.71 -4.85 15.71
CA THR A 72 -3.46 -4.09 14.47
C THR A 72 -4.24 -4.68 13.29
N LYS A 73 -4.88 -3.82 12.50
CA LYS A 73 -5.51 -4.23 11.23
C LYS A 73 -4.57 -4.04 10.05
N VAL A 74 -4.48 -5.06 9.20
CA VAL A 74 -3.67 -5.05 7.98
C VAL A 74 -4.51 -4.55 6.80
N ILE A 75 -4.03 -3.52 6.10
CA ILE A 75 -4.65 -2.95 4.92
C ILE A 75 -3.75 -3.17 3.71
N LEU A 76 -4.27 -3.87 2.70
CA LEU A 76 -3.65 -3.90 1.37
C LEU A 76 -3.91 -2.57 0.65
N SER A 77 -2.85 -1.90 0.25
CA SER A 77 -2.90 -0.80 -0.73
C SER A 77 -2.60 -1.34 -2.12
N ASP A 78 -3.50 -1.12 -3.07
CA ASP A 78 -3.40 -1.72 -4.40
C ASP A 78 -3.52 -0.72 -5.55
N SER A 79 -2.84 -1.04 -6.65
CA SER A 79 -2.83 -0.27 -7.89
C SER A 79 -4.13 -0.48 -8.69
N GLN A 80 -4.53 0.51 -9.48
CA GLN A 80 -5.85 0.57 -10.12
C GLN A 80 -6.21 -0.62 -11.03
N TYR A 81 -5.22 -1.28 -11.64
CA TYR A 81 -5.43 -2.44 -12.53
C TYR A 81 -4.78 -3.72 -12.00
N SER A 82 -4.43 -3.73 -10.72
CA SER A 82 -3.94 -4.92 -10.06
C SER A 82 -5.08 -5.88 -9.75
N LEU A 83 -4.80 -7.18 -9.88
CA LEU A 83 -5.70 -8.26 -9.47
C LEU A 83 -5.73 -8.49 -7.95
N PHE A 84 -4.80 -7.93 -7.18
CA PHE A 84 -4.67 -8.30 -5.76
C PHE A 84 -5.84 -7.84 -4.90
N TYR A 85 -6.42 -6.68 -5.18
CA TYR A 85 -7.63 -6.21 -4.51
C TYR A 85 -8.76 -7.25 -4.65
N ASP A 86 -9.05 -7.66 -5.87
CA ASP A 86 -10.12 -8.63 -6.15
C ASP A 86 -9.78 -10.04 -5.69
N TYR A 87 -8.50 -10.42 -5.73
CA TYR A 87 -8.01 -11.66 -5.16
C TYR A 87 -8.26 -11.74 -3.65
N VAL A 88 -7.94 -10.66 -2.91
CA VAL A 88 -8.15 -10.56 -1.46
C VAL A 88 -9.64 -10.51 -1.12
N ILE A 89 -10.41 -9.63 -1.77
CA ILE A 89 -11.83 -9.40 -1.44
C ILE A 89 -12.73 -10.53 -1.92
N GLY A 90 -12.48 -11.09 -3.11
CA GLY A 90 -13.46 -11.94 -3.80
C GLY A 90 -12.99 -13.35 -4.16
N HIS A 91 -11.72 -13.70 -3.95
CA HIS A 91 -11.14 -15.00 -4.33
C HIS A 91 -11.29 -15.35 -5.82
N LYS A 92 -11.48 -14.32 -6.65
CA LYS A 92 -11.94 -14.52 -8.03
C LYS A 92 -10.86 -14.98 -8.99
N PHE A 93 -9.58 -14.73 -8.67
CA PHE A 93 -8.51 -14.73 -9.68
C PHE A 93 -7.39 -15.76 -9.44
N THR A 94 -7.56 -16.75 -8.56
CA THR A 94 -6.50 -17.73 -8.24
C THR A 94 -5.93 -18.48 -9.47
N ASN A 95 -6.71 -18.66 -10.54
CA ASN A 95 -6.25 -19.33 -11.77
C ASN A 95 -6.38 -18.45 -13.02
N GLN A 96 -6.44 -17.13 -12.87
CA GLN A 96 -6.50 -16.19 -14.01
C GLN A 96 -5.27 -15.30 -14.03
N SER A 97 -4.74 -15.06 -15.24
CA SER A 97 -3.75 -14.01 -15.47
C SER A 97 -4.44 -12.65 -15.51
N GLY A 98 -3.75 -11.62 -15.03
CA GLY A 98 -4.22 -10.23 -15.10
C GLY A 98 -3.86 -9.52 -16.39
N ALA A 99 -3.14 -10.17 -17.31
CA ALA A 99 -2.63 -9.53 -18.53
C ALA A 99 -3.72 -8.87 -19.38
N GLY A 100 -4.94 -9.43 -19.38
CA GLY A 100 -6.09 -8.88 -20.11
C GLY A 100 -6.73 -7.64 -19.49
N ILE A 101 -6.45 -7.33 -18.22
CA ILE A 101 -7.01 -6.18 -17.51
C ILE A 101 -5.95 -5.14 -17.10
N TRP A 102 -4.68 -5.55 -17.03
CA TRP A 102 -3.60 -4.67 -16.62
C TRP A 102 -3.31 -3.61 -17.67
N THR A 103 -2.96 -2.40 -17.22
CA THR A 103 -2.63 -1.29 -18.12
C THR A 103 -1.31 -0.64 -17.69
N PRO A 104 -0.32 -0.48 -18.61
CA PRO A 104 0.93 0.20 -18.31
C PRO A 104 0.72 1.71 -18.03
N PRO A 105 1.63 2.35 -17.27
CA PRO A 105 2.85 1.76 -16.71
C PRO A 105 2.66 1.08 -15.35
N GLY A 106 1.50 1.24 -14.70
CA GLY A 106 1.27 0.79 -13.33
C GLY A 106 2.15 1.52 -12.31
N ILE A 107 2.20 0.98 -11.09
CA ILE A 107 3.13 1.42 -10.04
C ILE A 107 4.25 0.39 -9.89
N ALA A 108 5.49 0.84 -10.05
CA ALA A 108 6.66 -0.03 -10.02
C ALA A 108 6.76 -0.82 -8.70
N GLY A 109 7.09 -2.11 -8.83
CA GLY A 109 7.32 -3.02 -7.71
C GLY A 109 6.06 -3.60 -7.05
N ILE A 110 4.86 -3.16 -7.45
CA ILE A 110 3.60 -3.57 -6.82
C ILE A 110 2.48 -3.80 -7.83
N GLY A 111 1.40 -4.40 -7.35
CA GLY A 111 0.30 -4.88 -8.16
C GLY A 111 0.64 -6.15 -8.93
N TYR A 112 -0.41 -6.83 -9.40
CA TYR A 112 -0.26 -8.02 -10.23
C TYR A 112 -1.19 -7.93 -11.43
N GLY A 113 -0.66 -8.29 -12.59
CA GLY A 113 -1.44 -8.39 -13.81
C GLY A 113 -0.66 -8.08 -15.08
N TYR A 114 0.57 -7.59 -15.01
CA TYR A 114 1.41 -7.43 -16.21
C TYR A 114 1.97 -8.76 -16.74
N ASP A 115 1.89 -9.84 -15.96
CA ASP A 115 2.45 -11.15 -16.30
C ASP A 115 1.41 -12.05 -17.01
N ILE A 116 1.89 -12.92 -17.91
CA ILE A 116 1.10 -13.98 -18.55
C ILE A 116 0.76 -15.12 -17.59
N GLU A 117 1.49 -15.23 -16.48
CA GLU A 117 1.22 -16.27 -15.49
C GLU A 117 -0.04 -15.95 -14.65
N PRO A 118 -0.79 -16.98 -14.19
CA PRO A 118 -1.93 -16.78 -13.28
C PRO A 118 -1.52 -16.47 -11.83
N VAL A 119 -2.44 -15.90 -11.03
CA VAL A 119 -2.22 -15.62 -9.58
C VAL A 119 -2.25 -16.90 -8.73
N LEU A 120 -1.17 -17.66 -8.74
CA LEU A 120 -1.02 -18.93 -8.03
C LEU A 120 -0.21 -18.72 -6.75
N TYR A 121 -0.86 -18.97 -5.60
CA TYR A 121 -0.18 -18.92 -4.30
C TYR A 121 0.97 -19.94 -4.24
N GLY A 122 2.13 -19.48 -3.76
CA GLY A 122 3.36 -20.26 -3.67
C GLY A 122 4.14 -20.37 -4.99
N GLN A 123 3.60 -19.86 -6.09
CA GLN A 123 4.23 -19.86 -7.41
C GLN A 123 4.48 -18.45 -7.94
N THR A 124 3.43 -17.65 -8.08
CA THR A 124 3.51 -16.27 -8.63
C THR A 124 3.22 -15.20 -7.59
N THR A 125 2.66 -15.60 -6.44
CA THR A 125 2.43 -14.73 -5.29
C THR A 125 2.62 -15.47 -3.98
N SER A 126 3.02 -14.72 -2.95
CA SER A 126 3.03 -15.11 -1.55
C SER A 126 1.90 -14.45 -0.75
N LEU A 127 1.01 -13.71 -1.42
CA LEU A 127 -0.04 -12.94 -0.77
C LEU A 127 -1.03 -13.86 -0.08
N THR A 128 -0.98 -13.92 1.25
CA THR A 128 -1.89 -14.66 2.09
C THR A 128 -3.11 -13.79 2.39
N ARG A 129 -4.15 -13.91 1.57
CA ARG A 129 -5.37 -13.10 1.71
C ARG A 129 -6.02 -13.14 3.10
N ASN A 130 -5.96 -14.28 3.79
CA ASN A 130 -6.67 -14.50 5.06
C ASN A 130 -6.13 -13.66 6.21
N VAL A 131 -4.94 -13.07 6.05
CA VAL A 131 -4.35 -12.17 7.05
C VAL A 131 -4.49 -10.69 6.69
N ILE A 132 -5.20 -10.39 5.60
CA ILE A 132 -5.52 -9.04 5.17
C ILE A 132 -6.93 -8.68 5.66
N HIS A 133 -7.05 -7.60 6.42
CA HIS A 133 -8.32 -7.20 7.04
C HIS A 133 -9.13 -6.26 6.15
N GLU A 134 -8.45 -5.41 5.39
CA GLU A 134 -9.06 -4.48 4.45
C GLU A 134 -8.20 -4.37 3.19
N ALA A 135 -8.81 -4.07 2.05
CA ALA A 135 -8.09 -3.72 0.82
C ALA A 135 -8.62 -2.39 0.30
N MET A 136 -7.73 -1.57 -0.24
CA MET A 136 -8.06 -0.29 -0.89
C MET A 136 -7.28 -0.16 -2.17
N ARG A 137 -7.98 0.27 -3.22
CA ARG A 137 -7.40 0.52 -4.53
C ARG A 137 -7.39 2.01 -4.82
N MET A 138 -6.26 2.53 -5.29
CA MET A 138 -6.12 3.94 -5.64
C MET A 138 -5.77 4.12 -7.12
N PRO A 139 -6.14 5.26 -7.74
CA PRO A 139 -5.64 5.62 -9.05
C PRO A 139 -4.11 5.69 -9.07
N ASP A 140 -3.50 5.13 -10.11
CA ASP A 140 -2.03 5.14 -10.22
C ASP A 140 -1.52 6.58 -10.36
N ILE A 141 -2.23 7.42 -11.11
CA ILE A 141 -1.88 8.84 -11.29
C ILE A 141 -1.91 9.62 -9.96
N ALA A 142 -2.80 9.24 -9.03
CA ALA A 142 -2.81 9.81 -7.69
C ALA A 142 -1.56 9.41 -6.90
N SER A 143 -1.09 8.17 -7.06
CA SER A 143 0.15 7.69 -6.42
C SER A 143 1.37 8.45 -6.94
N VAL A 144 1.41 8.77 -8.24
CA VAL A 144 2.44 9.66 -8.82
C VAL A 144 2.38 11.05 -8.19
N ALA A 145 1.18 11.63 -8.06
CA ALA A 145 1.00 12.93 -7.42
C ALA A 145 1.47 12.92 -5.96
N ALA A 146 1.17 11.87 -5.19
CA ALA A 146 1.66 11.69 -3.84
C ALA A 146 3.20 11.58 -3.78
N MET A 147 3.81 10.91 -4.75
CA MET A 147 5.27 10.83 -4.86
C MET A 147 5.89 12.21 -5.05
N ARG A 148 5.29 13.08 -5.86
CA ARG A 148 5.73 14.48 -6.04
C ARG A 148 5.67 15.27 -4.74
N ILE A 149 4.57 15.14 -4.01
CA ILE A 149 4.39 15.84 -2.73
C ILE A 149 5.45 15.40 -1.72
N LEU A 150 5.71 14.09 -1.63
CA LEU A 150 6.69 13.55 -0.69
C LEU A 150 8.11 14.00 -1.05
N ASP A 151 8.47 13.97 -2.34
CA ASP A 151 9.78 14.45 -2.82
C ASP A 151 9.98 15.95 -2.55
N GLU A 152 8.96 16.78 -2.79
CA GLU A 152 8.98 18.23 -2.50
C GLU A 152 9.10 18.52 -1.00
N LYS A 153 8.60 17.63 -0.15
CA LYS A 153 8.75 17.69 1.32
C LYS A 153 10.09 17.11 1.81
N GLY A 154 10.95 16.65 0.91
CA GLY A 154 12.28 16.11 1.22
C GLY A 154 12.31 14.61 1.57
N TYR A 155 11.21 13.87 1.35
CA TYR A 155 11.17 12.43 1.55
C TYR A 155 11.59 11.69 0.27
N ASN A 156 12.78 11.10 0.27
CA ASN A 156 13.31 10.32 -0.85
C ASN A 156 12.68 8.92 -0.92
N VAL A 157 11.44 8.81 -1.40
CA VAL A 157 10.69 7.54 -1.46
C VAL A 157 10.07 7.28 -2.83
N GLY A 158 9.97 6.01 -3.20
CA GLY A 158 9.39 5.53 -4.45
C GLY A 158 7.85 5.53 -4.48
N PRO A 159 7.26 5.21 -5.65
CA PRO A 159 5.84 5.34 -5.89
C PRO A 159 4.98 4.32 -5.12
N SER A 160 5.53 3.15 -4.77
CA SER A 160 4.85 2.15 -3.92
C SER A 160 4.65 2.67 -2.49
N THR A 161 5.65 3.35 -1.92
CA THR A 161 5.52 4.08 -0.64
C THR A 161 4.46 5.17 -0.74
N SER A 162 4.41 5.89 -1.86
CA SER A 162 3.42 6.95 -2.09
C SER A 162 1.99 6.40 -2.17
N LEU A 163 1.79 5.24 -2.79
CA LEU A 163 0.50 4.54 -2.75
C LEU A 163 0.11 4.16 -1.32
N ASN A 164 1.04 3.61 -0.53
CA ASN A 164 0.78 3.26 0.86
C ASN A 164 0.36 4.51 1.66
N PHE A 165 1.07 5.63 1.47
CA PHE A 165 0.75 6.91 2.08
C PHE A 165 -0.67 7.39 1.73
N LEU A 166 -1.10 7.28 0.47
CA LEU A 166 -2.47 7.65 0.09
C LEU A 166 -3.53 6.82 0.80
N VAL A 167 -3.32 5.52 0.91
CA VAL A 167 -4.23 4.63 1.63
C VAL A 167 -4.25 4.96 3.13
N SER A 168 -3.09 5.29 3.73
CA SER A 168 -3.01 5.78 5.11
C SER A 168 -3.77 7.10 5.31
N LEU A 169 -3.58 8.07 4.41
CA LEU A 169 -4.25 9.37 4.45
C LEU A 169 -5.77 9.21 4.31
N TYR A 170 -6.22 8.39 3.36
CA TYR A 170 -7.63 8.11 3.17
C TYR A 170 -8.24 7.35 4.36
N LYS A 171 -7.51 6.40 4.95
CA LYS A 171 -7.94 5.72 6.17
C LYS A 171 -8.11 6.71 7.33
N ALA A 172 -7.19 7.67 7.48
CA ALA A 172 -7.32 8.72 8.49
C ALA A 172 -8.57 9.59 8.26
N TYR A 173 -8.84 10.00 7.01
CA TYR A 173 -10.07 10.70 6.64
C TYR A 173 -11.33 9.87 7.01
N GLN A 174 -11.39 8.60 6.61
CA GLN A 174 -12.54 7.73 6.90
C GLN A 174 -12.81 7.62 8.41
N LYS A 175 -11.76 7.61 9.23
CA LYS A 175 -11.89 7.52 10.68
C LYS A 175 -12.41 8.80 11.32
N LYS A 176 -11.98 9.95 10.80
CA LYS A 176 -12.54 11.26 11.16
C LYS A 176 -14.02 11.36 10.76
N ALA A 177 -14.36 10.91 9.55
CA ALA A 177 -15.72 11.01 9.01
C ALA A 177 -16.74 10.06 9.67
N LYS A 178 -16.33 8.83 10.02
CA LYS A 178 -17.24 7.78 10.52
C LYS A 178 -17.38 7.71 12.05
N GLN A 179 -16.92 8.72 12.79
CA GLN A 179 -16.89 8.72 14.27
C GLN A 179 -16.34 7.39 14.84
N SER A 180 -15.10 7.07 14.42
CA SER A 180 -14.42 5.82 14.82
C SER A 180 -14.51 5.55 16.33
N PRO A 181 -14.66 4.29 16.77
CA PRO A 181 -14.60 3.94 18.19
C PRO A 181 -13.20 4.08 18.80
N ILE A 182 -12.17 4.35 17.97
CA ILE A 182 -10.81 4.64 18.42
C ILE A 182 -10.82 6.01 19.12
N LYS A 183 -10.62 6.00 20.45
CA LYS A 183 -10.64 7.19 21.31
C LYS A 183 -9.27 7.84 21.50
N HIS A 184 -8.20 7.22 20.99
CA HIS A 184 -6.83 7.71 21.07
C HIS A 184 -6.33 8.27 19.73
N ARG A 185 -5.13 8.85 19.72
CA ARG A 185 -4.46 9.32 18.51
C ARG A 185 -4.24 8.16 17.54
N LEU A 186 -4.90 8.20 16.39
CA LEU A 186 -4.79 7.18 15.35
C LEU A 186 -3.33 6.98 14.94
N THR A 187 -2.84 5.74 15.04
CA THR A 187 -1.47 5.38 14.65
C THR A 187 -1.52 4.40 13.47
N ILE A 188 -1.01 4.85 12.33
CA ILE A 188 -0.90 4.05 11.10
C ILE A 188 0.58 3.88 10.80
N VAL A 189 1.01 2.64 10.59
CA VAL A 189 2.37 2.32 10.16
C VAL A 189 2.35 1.87 8.71
N THR A 190 3.35 2.30 7.95
CA THR A 190 3.70 1.76 6.64
C THR A 190 5.22 1.68 6.54
N LEU A 191 5.72 1.09 5.45
CA LEU A 191 7.14 0.98 5.16
C LEU A 191 7.53 1.93 4.03
N ALA A 192 8.66 2.61 4.20
CA ALA A 192 9.36 3.21 3.08
C ALA A 192 10.06 2.09 2.32
N CYS A 193 9.63 1.85 1.08
CA CYS A 193 10.18 0.81 0.20
C CYS A 193 11.47 1.35 -0.47
N ASP A 194 11.47 1.48 -1.79
CA ASP A 194 12.65 1.96 -2.52
C ASP A 194 12.84 3.48 -2.43
N PRO A 195 14.08 3.98 -2.61
CA PRO A 195 14.35 5.40 -2.76
C PRO A 195 13.67 6.02 -3.99
N GLY A 196 13.29 7.29 -3.88
CA GLY A 196 12.72 8.08 -4.98
C GLY A 196 13.71 8.31 -6.13
N ASP A 197 15.02 8.26 -5.86
CA ASP A 197 16.08 8.51 -6.84
C ASP A 197 16.07 7.55 -8.04
N PHE A 198 15.59 6.32 -7.86
CA PHE A 198 15.42 5.36 -8.97
C PHE A 198 14.39 5.81 -10.01
N TYR A 199 13.57 6.79 -9.68
CA TYR A 199 12.41 7.21 -10.44
C TYR A 199 12.53 8.65 -11.00
N ARG A 200 13.72 9.27 -10.91
CA ARG A 200 14.00 10.64 -11.40
C ARG A 200 13.73 10.81 -12.90
N SER A 201 13.93 9.76 -13.68
CA SER A 201 13.67 9.75 -15.13
C SER A 201 12.26 9.28 -15.52
N THR A 202 11.44 8.86 -14.53
CA THR A 202 10.10 8.29 -14.74
C THR A 202 9.02 9.07 -14.01
N TYR A 203 8.49 8.57 -12.90
CA TYR A 203 7.39 9.18 -12.13
C TYR A 203 7.68 10.63 -11.71
N LEU A 204 8.97 10.97 -11.53
CA LEU A 204 9.45 12.31 -11.19
C LEU A 204 9.82 13.18 -12.41
N LYS A 205 9.51 12.75 -13.63
CA LYS A 205 9.74 13.49 -14.87
C LYS A 205 8.44 13.76 -15.63
N ASN A 206 8.13 15.04 -15.87
CA ASN A 206 6.86 15.44 -16.49
C ASN A 206 6.68 14.89 -17.91
N GLU A 207 7.74 14.85 -18.72
CA GLU A 207 7.67 14.30 -20.07
C GLU A 207 7.32 12.79 -20.06
N TRP A 208 7.82 12.07 -19.05
CA TRP A 208 7.51 10.66 -18.89
C TRP A 208 6.08 10.45 -18.37
N VAL A 209 5.63 11.27 -17.41
CA VAL A 209 4.24 11.24 -16.92
C VAL A 209 3.26 11.55 -18.04
N GLU A 210 3.50 12.61 -18.81
CA GLU A 210 2.64 12.99 -19.93
C GLU A 210 2.50 11.86 -20.95
N LYS A 211 3.61 11.22 -21.30
CA LYS A 211 3.62 10.10 -22.25
C LYS A 211 2.94 8.85 -21.68
N SER A 212 3.31 8.44 -20.47
CA SER A 212 2.97 7.12 -19.92
C SER A 212 1.59 7.11 -19.26
N PHE A 213 1.18 8.24 -18.68
CA PHE A 213 -0.11 8.40 -17.99
C PHE A 213 -1.13 9.20 -18.81
N LYS A 214 -0.93 9.39 -20.12
CA LYS A 214 -1.86 10.15 -20.98
C LYS A 214 -3.33 9.70 -20.85
N LYS A 215 -3.57 8.39 -20.81
CA LYS A 215 -4.92 7.81 -20.64
C LYS A 215 -5.54 8.11 -19.26
N PHE A 216 -4.71 8.47 -18.29
CA PHE A 216 -5.08 8.79 -16.91
C PHE A 216 -4.96 10.30 -16.63
N GLY A 217 -5.02 11.13 -17.66
CA GLY A 217 -5.00 12.59 -17.53
C GLY A 217 -3.62 13.24 -17.63
N GLY A 218 -2.54 12.46 -17.80
CA GLY A 218 -1.19 12.98 -17.99
C GLY A 218 -0.76 13.91 -16.83
N VAL A 219 -0.02 14.97 -17.16
CA VAL A 219 0.44 15.94 -16.16
C VAL A 219 -0.73 16.72 -15.54
N GLU A 220 -1.77 17.04 -16.32
CA GLU A 220 -2.95 17.76 -15.83
C GLU A 220 -3.70 16.97 -14.75
N GLY A 221 -3.93 15.67 -14.99
CA GLY A 221 -4.50 14.75 -14.02
C GLY A 221 -3.66 14.66 -12.75
N MET A 222 -2.33 14.51 -12.91
CA MET A 222 -1.39 14.46 -11.80
C MET A 222 -1.45 15.71 -10.92
N GLU A 223 -1.40 16.91 -11.51
CA GLU A 223 -1.46 18.18 -10.76
C GLU A 223 -2.83 18.38 -10.08
N CYS A 224 -3.92 17.95 -10.71
CA CYS A 224 -5.23 17.95 -10.06
C CYS A 224 -5.25 17.09 -8.80
N TRP A 225 -4.76 15.85 -8.87
CA TRP A 225 -4.64 14.97 -7.72
C TRP A 225 -3.72 15.57 -6.65
N LYS A 226 -2.60 16.14 -7.06
CA LYS A 226 -1.63 16.77 -6.17
C LYS A 226 -2.27 17.85 -5.32
N LYS A 227 -3.08 18.73 -5.93
CA LYS A 227 -3.82 19.78 -5.22
C LYS A 227 -4.77 19.20 -4.17
N LEU A 228 -5.55 18.18 -4.52
CA LEU A 228 -6.53 17.56 -3.62
C LEU A 228 -5.87 16.77 -2.47
N ILE A 229 -4.77 16.08 -2.76
CA ILE A 229 -3.99 15.36 -1.74
C ILE A 229 -3.39 16.36 -0.75
N GLN A 230 -2.83 17.48 -1.23
CA GLN A 230 -2.28 18.53 -0.37
C GLN A 230 -3.36 19.15 0.51
N GLU A 231 -4.54 19.46 -0.06
CA GLU A 231 -5.70 19.92 0.72
C GLU A 231 -6.09 18.91 1.82
N SER A 232 -6.04 17.60 1.52
CA SER A 232 -6.34 16.54 2.49
C SER A 232 -5.28 16.41 3.58
N ILE A 233 -4.00 16.60 3.27
CA ILE A 233 -2.93 16.67 4.27
C ILE A 233 -3.20 17.81 5.27
N ASP A 234 -3.62 18.97 4.76
CA ASP A 234 -3.77 20.18 5.58
C ASP A 234 -5.09 20.19 6.38
N THR A 235 -6.16 19.62 5.83
CA THR A 235 -7.52 19.75 6.39
C THR A 235 -8.15 18.43 6.81
N GLY A 236 -7.60 17.30 6.36
CA GLY A 236 -8.21 15.98 6.47
C GLY A 236 -9.49 15.85 5.64
N SER A 237 -9.51 16.41 4.42
CA SER A 237 -10.65 16.32 3.48
C SER A 237 -10.62 15.04 2.63
N ASP A 238 -11.76 14.72 1.99
CA ASP A 238 -11.90 13.55 1.11
C ASP A 238 -11.28 13.80 -0.27
N PHE A 239 -9.97 13.57 -0.41
CA PHE A 239 -9.32 13.72 -1.71
C PHE A 239 -9.75 12.64 -2.72
N VAL A 240 -10.17 11.46 -2.25
CA VAL A 240 -10.52 10.33 -3.13
C VAL A 240 -11.81 10.65 -3.88
N SER A 241 -12.91 10.89 -3.16
CA SER A 241 -14.20 11.14 -3.82
C SER A 241 -14.16 12.38 -4.71
N LYS A 242 -13.47 13.44 -4.26
CA LYS A 242 -13.24 14.66 -5.05
C LYS A 242 -12.42 14.37 -6.31
N GLY A 243 -11.30 13.66 -6.17
CA GLY A 243 -10.40 13.39 -7.30
C GLY A 243 -11.03 12.50 -8.35
N LEU A 244 -11.83 11.51 -7.94
CA LEU A 244 -12.60 10.67 -8.87
C LEU A 244 -13.65 11.44 -9.67
N THR A 245 -14.14 12.56 -9.14
CA THR A 245 -15.16 13.39 -9.79
C THR A 245 -14.53 14.51 -10.63
N MET A 246 -13.44 15.10 -10.14
CA MET A 246 -12.90 16.36 -10.68
C MET A 246 -11.65 16.18 -11.54
N CYS A 247 -10.83 15.17 -11.29
CA CYS A 247 -9.54 15.06 -11.96
C CYS A 247 -9.63 14.38 -13.32
N PRO A 248 -8.92 14.90 -14.35
CA PRO A 248 -8.83 14.26 -15.65
C PRO A 248 -8.31 12.82 -15.56
N GLY A 249 -8.79 11.98 -16.47
CA GLY A 249 -8.44 10.56 -16.52
C GLY A 249 -9.55 9.68 -15.96
N SER A 250 -10.03 8.73 -16.75
CA SER A 250 -11.07 7.81 -16.29
C SER A 250 -10.50 6.78 -15.33
N TYR A 251 -10.86 6.87 -14.05
CA TYR A 251 -10.75 5.76 -13.11
C TYR A 251 -12.14 5.19 -12.89
N LYS A 252 -12.42 4.04 -13.49
CA LYS A 252 -13.66 3.30 -13.22
C LYS A 252 -13.35 2.31 -12.10
N VAL A 253 -14.04 2.47 -10.96
CA VAL A 253 -14.00 1.52 -9.84
C VAL A 253 -14.70 0.23 -10.25
#